data_AF-A0A1N7KBQ7-F1
#
_entry.id   AF-A0A1N7KBQ7-F1
#
_cell.length_a   1.000
_cell.length_b   1.000
_cell.length_c   1.000
_cell.angle_alpha   90.00
_cell.angle_beta   90.00
_cell.angle_gamma   90.00
#
_symmetry.space_group_name_H-M   'P 1'
#
loop_
_entity.id
_entity.type
_entity.pdbx_description
1 polymer ?
#
loop_
_entity_poly.entity_id
_entity_poly.type
_entity_poly.pdbx_seq_one_letter_code
_entity_poly.pdbx_strand_id
1 'polypeptide(L)' 'MNFTYKKTSIEQAIALLVKNDIKVDDEEIAVILDLLYLISKNQKKRHYIPKEISNLRKSPIGKILRLF' A
#
# COMPACT_ATOMS: atom_id res chain seq x y z
N MET A 1 -1.31 5.21 19.39
CA MET A 1 -1.44 4.65 18.02
C MET A 1 -0.98 5.73 17.04
N ASN A 2 -0.17 5.43 16.00
CA ASN A 2 0.40 6.50 15.15
C ASN A 2 0.10 6.28 13.66
N PHE A 3 -0.64 7.25 13.09
CA PHE A 3 -1.33 7.28 11.79
C PHE A 3 -0.35 7.36 10.59
N THR A 4 0.60 6.43 10.53
CA THR A 4 1.90 6.63 9.86
C THR A 4 1.93 6.18 8.40
N TYR A 5 1.28 6.94 7.52
CA TYR A 5 1.92 7.40 6.26
C TYR A 5 1.16 8.48 5.46
N LYS A 6 -0.13 8.72 5.71
CA LYS A 6 -0.94 9.69 4.93
C LYS A 6 -1.95 10.45 5.78
N LYS A 7 -1.62 11.72 6.07
CA LYS A 7 -2.43 12.96 6.06
C LYS A 7 -3.91 13.04 6.52
N THR A 8 -4.57 11.99 7.02
CA THR A 8 -6.06 11.98 7.11
C THR A 8 -6.64 12.13 8.52
N SER A 9 -6.00 11.67 9.61
CA SER A 9 -6.62 11.61 10.96
C SER A 9 -7.89 10.74 11.06
N ILE A 10 -8.37 10.54 12.29
CA ILE A 10 -9.48 9.64 12.61
C ILE A 10 -10.82 10.27 12.23
N GLU A 11 -11.00 11.56 12.52
CA GLU A 11 -12.25 12.30 12.30
C GLU A 11 -12.59 12.40 10.81
N GLN A 12 -11.60 12.58 9.93
CA GLN A 12 -11.86 12.59 8.48
C GLN A 12 -12.20 11.19 7.95
N ALA A 13 -11.63 10.12 8.53
CA ALA A 13 -11.97 8.75 8.16
C ALA A 13 -13.41 8.41 8.55
N ILE A 14 -13.83 8.78 9.77
CA ILE A 14 -15.23 8.70 10.24
C ILE A 14 -16.15 9.48 9.29
N ALA A 15 -15.86 10.76 9.04
CA ALA A 15 -16.70 11.61 8.19
C ALA A 15 -16.86 11.05 6.76
N LEU A 16 -15.81 10.41 6.22
CA LEU A 16 -15.83 9.81 4.89
C LEU A 16 -16.68 8.52 4.86
N LEU A 17 -16.63 7.70 5.91
CA LEU A 17 -17.47 6.50 6.03
C LEU A 17 -18.93 6.83 6.31
N VAL A 18 -19.21 7.79 7.21
CA VAL A 18 -20.56 8.30 7.49
C VAL A 18 -21.20 8.90 6.24
N LYS A 19 -20.43 9.57 5.37
CA LYS A 19 -20.91 10.07 4.06
C LYS A 19 -21.36 8.96 3.09
N ASN A 20 -20.97 7.71 3.33
CA ASN A 20 -21.38 6.53 2.57
C ASN A 20 -22.35 5.64 3.38
N ASP A 21 -23.07 6.22 4.35
CA ASP A 21 -24.01 5.55 5.26
C ASP A 21 -23.40 4.43 6.14
N ILE A 22 -22.06 4.40 6.25
CA ILE A 22 -21.34 3.50 7.15
C ILE A 22 -21.11 4.23 8.48
N LYS A 23 -21.95 3.93 9.47
CA LYS A 23 -21.70 4.30 10.86
C LYS A 23 -20.61 3.41 11.45
N VAL A 24 -19.65 4.04 12.11
CA VAL A 24 -18.51 3.43 12.79
C VAL A 24 -18.08 4.31 13.95
N ASP A 25 -17.60 3.72 15.04
CA ASP A 25 -17.01 4.43 16.17
C ASP A 25 -15.47 4.52 16.10
N ASP A 26 -14.85 5.18 17.09
CA ASP A 26 -13.40 5.39 17.16
C ASP A 26 -12.60 4.08 17.28
N GLU A 27 -13.17 3.06 17.92
CA GLU A 27 -12.53 1.76 18.17
C GLU A 27 -12.58 0.89 16.90
N GLU A 28 -13.73 0.86 16.23
CA GLU A 28 -13.92 0.23 14.93
C GLU A 28 -13.01 0.87 13.85
N ILE A 29 -12.92 2.21 13.83
CA ILE A 29 -12.05 2.96 12.91
C ILE A 29 -10.58 2.63 13.11
N ALA A 30 -10.12 2.49 14.35
CA ALA A 30 -8.74 2.11 14.64
C ALA A 30 -8.39 0.76 13.99
N VAL A 31 -9.28 -0.23 14.10
CA VAL A 31 -9.12 -1.56 13.47
C VAL A 31 -9.16 -1.48 11.94
N ILE A 32 -10.10 -0.71 11.36
CA ILE A 32 -10.22 -0.52 9.91
C ILE A 32 -8.95 0.13 9.33
N LEU A 33 -8.41 1.15 10.00
CA LEU A 33 -7.20 1.85 9.55
C LEU A 33 -5.95 0.97 9.63
N ASP A 34 -5.81 0.17 10.69
CA ASP A 34 -4.72 -0.80 10.81
C ASP A 34 -4.79 -1.88 9.73
N LEU A 35 -5.99 -2.40 9.42
CA LEU A 35 -6.20 -3.35 8.33
C LEU A 35 -5.82 -2.74 6.97
N LEU A 36 -6.28 -1.52 6.67
CA LEU A 36 -5.92 -0.81 5.44
C LEU A 36 -4.42 -0.53 5.35
N TYR A 37 -3.77 -0.18 6.47
CA TYR A 37 -2.32 -0.03 6.55
C TYR A 37 -1.60 -1.34 6.20
N LEU A 38 -2.00 -2.47 6.79
CA LEU A 38 -1.43 -3.79 6.51
C LEU A 38 -1.59 -4.20 5.04
N ILE A 39 -2.77 -3.98 4.45
CA ILE A 39 -3.04 -4.22 3.02
C ILE A 39 -2.10 -3.36 2.16
N SER A 40 -1.97 -2.06 2.46
CA SER A 40 -1.09 -1.15 1.72
C SER A 40 0.40 -1.54 1.82
N LYS A 41 0.83 -2.03 2.98
CA LYS A 41 2.19 -2.51 3.25
C LYS A 41 2.49 -3.81 2.50
N ASN A 42 1.48 -4.69 2.34
CA ASN A 42 1.61 -5.90 1.55
C ASN A 42 1.75 -5.60 0.04
N GLN A 43 1.03 -4.60 -0.47
CA GLN A 43 1.14 -4.19 -1.88
C GLN A 43 2.58 -3.75 -2.26
N LYS A 44 3.29 -3.07 -1.35
CA LYS A 44 4.70 -2.68 -1.55
C LYS A 44 5.67 -3.86 -1.72
N LYS A 45 5.31 -5.08 -1.29
CA LYS A 45 6.13 -6.29 -1.51
C LYS A 45 6.01 -6.89 -2.93
N ARG A 46 5.02 -6.47 -3.74
CA ARG A 46 4.81 -7.00 -5.11
C ARG A 46 5.82 -6.52 -6.16
N HIS A 47 6.78 -5.67 -5.79
CA HIS A 47 7.94 -5.34 -6.65
C HIS A 47 9.23 -6.07 -6.21
N TYR A 48 9.12 -7.27 -5.64
CA TYR A 48 10.25 -8.19 -5.59
C TYR A 48 10.52 -8.74 -6.99
N ILE A 49 11.21 -7.98 -7.82
CA ILE A 49 11.99 -8.56 -8.92
C ILE A 49 13.13 -9.33 -8.24
N PRO A 50 13.23 -10.66 -8.39
CA PRO A 50 14.36 -11.42 -7.84
C PRO A 50 15.68 -10.77 -8.26
N LYS A 51 16.65 -10.71 -7.33
CA LYS A 51 17.91 -9.99 -7.56
C LYS A 51 18.60 -10.46 -8.84
N GLU A 52 18.47 -11.76 -9.16
CA GLU A 52 18.88 -12.41 -10.41
C GLU A 52 18.22 -11.80 -11.66
N ILE A 53 16.89 -11.65 -11.70
CA ILE A 53 16.18 -11.00 -12.82
C ILE A 53 16.58 -9.51 -12.93
N SER A 54 16.83 -8.83 -11.80
CA SER A 54 17.34 -7.45 -11.80
C SER A 54 18.76 -7.35 -12.37
N ASN A 55 19.58 -8.39 -12.18
CA ASN A 55 20.95 -8.49 -12.70
C ASN A 55 20.95 -8.89 -14.18
N LEU A 56 20.10 -9.84 -14.60
CA LEU A 56 19.86 -10.14 -16.02
C LEU A 56 19.43 -8.88 -16.77
N ARG A 57 18.46 -8.12 -16.26
CA ARG A 57 18.01 -6.84 -16.86
C ARG A 57 19.10 -5.76 -16.97
N LYS A 58 20.22 -5.90 -16.25
CA LYS A 58 21.39 -5.01 -16.31
C LYS A 58 22.55 -5.58 -17.15
N SER A 59 22.56 -6.88 -17.40
CA SER A 59 23.58 -7.56 -18.20
C SER A 59 23.51 -7.12 -19.67
N PRO A 60 24.59 -7.31 -20.45
CA PRO A 60 24.57 -7.01 -21.89
C PRO A 60 23.45 -7.74 -22.64
N ILE A 61 23.22 -9.02 -22.30
CA ILE A 61 22.20 -9.88 -22.90
C ILE A 61 20.79 -9.35 -22.60
N GLY A 62 20.50 -8.95 -21.36
CA GLY A 62 19.19 -8.41 -20.97
C GLY A 62 18.91 -6.99 -21.47
N LYS A 63 19.90 -6.30 -22.06
CA LYS A 63 19.69 -5.06 -22.82
C LYS A 63 19.27 -5.35 -24.27
N ILE A 64 19.88 -6.35 -24.90
CA ILE A 64 19.56 -6.79 -26.28
C ILE A 64 18.10 -7.30 -26.34
N LEU A 65 17.68 -8.09 -25.35
CA LEU A 65 16.32 -8.63 -25.23
C LEU A 65 15.20 -7.58 -24.99
N ARG A 66 15.48 -6.28 -25.02
CA ARG A 66 14.47 -5.20 -24.97
C ARG A 66 14.31 -4.42 -26.28
N LEU A 67 15.05 -4.79 -27.32
CA LEU A 67 15.04 -4.13 -28.62
C LEU A 67 14.17 -4.87 -29.66
N PHE A 68 13.45 -5.90 -29.19
CA PHE A 68 12.44 -6.69 -29.90
C PHE A 68 11.17 -6.72 -29.03
#